data_AF-A0A9D2NYK0-F1
#
_entry.id   AF-A0A9D2NYK0-F1
#
_cell.length_a   1.000
_cell.length_b   1.000
_cell.length_c   1.000
_cell.angle_alpha   90.00
_cell.angle_beta   90.00
_cell.angle_gamma   90.00
#
_symmetry.space_group_name_H-M   'P 1'
#
loop_
_entity.id
_entity.type
_entity.pdbx_description
1 polymer ?
#
loop_
_entity_poly.entity_id
_entity_poly.type
_entity_poly.pdbx_seq_one_letter_code
_entity_poly.pdbx_strand_id
1 'polypeptide(L)'
;YNIDPDQVYANGYSGGGETMSLVMGMRPDLFTAYLHCASQWDGAYEPVVEARVPVYLVVGEGDEYYGSEPTRDAYTRLHALYQEAGLSEEEIAQLLVLDIKDADYFRAGGASSQHGGGNLFARDQSVMGWLFSQR
;
A
#
# COMPACT_ATOMS: atom_id res chain seq x y z
N TYR A 1 -2.26 -3.02 -26.60
CA TYR A 1 -1.46 -1.85 -26.21
C TYR A 1 0.00 -2.28 -26.10
N ASN A 2 0.97 -1.38 -26.30
CA ASN A 2 2.38 -1.67 -26.06
C ASN A 2 2.69 -1.49 -24.56
N ILE A 3 2.20 -2.44 -23.74
CA ILE A 3 2.37 -2.45 -22.29
C ILE A 3 3.45 -3.48 -21.97
N ASP A 4 4.39 -3.11 -21.12
CA ASP A 4 5.36 -4.03 -20.53
C ASP A 4 4.66 -4.84 -19.41
N PRO A 5 4.48 -6.17 -19.57
CA PRO A 5 3.79 -6.98 -18.58
C PRO A 5 4.56 -7.09 -17.25
N ASP A 6 5.85 -6.78 -17.24
CA ASP A 6 6.69 -6.80 -16.03
C ASP A 6 6.63 -5.46 -15.26
N GLN A 7 5.93 -4.45 -15.79
CA GLN A 7 5.77 -3.12 -15.20
C GLN A 7 4.29 -2.73 -15.09
N VAL A 8 3.51 -3.56 -14.40
CA VAL A 8 2.09 -3.36 -14.15
C VAL A 8 1.88 -3.04 -12.67
N TYR A 9 1.52 -1.81 -12.36
CA TYR A 9 1.38 -1.32 -10.98
C TYR A 9 -0.08 -1.20 -10.56
N ALA A 10 -0.39 -1.66 -9.35
CA ALA A 10 -1.69 -1.49 -8.73
C ALA A 10 -1.73 -0.26 -7.85
N ASN A 11 -2.85 0.48 -7.88
CA ASN A 11 -3.17 1.48 -6.89
C ASN A 11 -4.64 1.36 -6.49
N GLY A 12 -4.91 1.52 -5.21
CA GLY A 12 -6.27 1.55 -4.67
C GLY A 12 -6.36 2.59 -3.57
N TYR A 13 -7.34 3.48 -3.66
CA TYR A 13 -7.61 4.53 -2.68
C TYR A 13 -9.04 4.40 -2.13
N SER A 14 -9.20 4.51 -0.81
CA SER A 14 -10.51 4.34 -0.14
C SER A 14 -11.16 3.01 -0.55
N GLY A 15 -12.44 2.97 -0.92
CA GLY A 15 -13.08 1.73 -1.42
C GLY A 15 -12.38 1.07 -2.63
N GLY A 16 -11.54 1.81 -3.38
CA GLY A 16 -10.67 1.22 -4.40
C GLY A 16 -9.53 0.38 -3.82
N GLY A 17 -9.05 0.72 -2.63
CA GLY A 17 -8.07 -0.06 -1.87
C GLY A 17 -8.66 -1.35 -1.30
N GLU A 18 -9.89 -1.29 -0.79
CA GLU A 18 -10.67 -2.48 -0.40
C GLU A 18 -10.78 -3.43 -1.60
N THR A 19 -11.26 -2.92 -2.74
CA THR A 19 -11.41 -3.70 -3.97
C THR A 19 -10.08 -4.27 -4.47
N MET A 20 -9.01 -3.47 -4.51
CA MET A 20 -7.71 -3.96 -4.97
C MET A 20 -7.09 -4.96 -4.00
N SER A 21 -7.36 -4.89 -2.70
CA SER A 21 -6.91 -5.91 -1.75
C SER A 21 -7.54 -7.29 -2.06
N LEU A 22 -8.81 -7.33 -2.49
CA LEU A 22 -9.45 -8.56 -2.97
C LEU A 22 -8.74 -9.12 -4.21
N VAL A 23 -8.37 -8.25 -5.15
CA VAL A 23 -7.59 -8.65 -6.34
C VAL A 23 -6.23 -9.21 -5.94
N MET A 24 -5.54 -8.58 -4.98
CA MET A 24 -4.27 -9.07 -4.43
C MET A 24 -4.41 -10.43 -3.76
N GLY A 25 -5.56 -10.72 -3.15
CA GLY A 25 -5.90 -12.05 -2.63
C GLY A 25 -6.25 -13.10 -3.71
N MET A 26 -6.29 -12.75 -4.99
CA MET A 26 -6.66 -13.67 -6.08
C MET A 26 -5.57 -13.82 -7.14
N ARG A 27 -4.99 -12.70 -7.59
CA ARG A 27 -4.02 -12.61 -8.68
C ARG A 27 -2.94 -11.55 -8.41
N PRO A 28 -2.17 -11.69 -7.31
CA PRO A 28 -1.08 -10.77 -7.02
C PRO A 28 0.04 -10.87 -8.07
N ASP A 29 0.19 -12.04 -8.71
CA ASP A 29 1.16 -12.33 -9.78
C ASP A 29 1.01 -11.45 -11.03
N LEU A 30 -0.09 -10.71 -11.17
CA LEU A 30 -0.31 -9.78 -12.28
C LEU A 30 0.34 -8.41 -12.07
N PHE A 31 0.87 -8.13 -10.88
CA PHE A 31 1.32 -6.79 -10.51
C PHE A 31 2.76 -6.80 -10.00
N THR A 32 3.53 -5.82 -10.48
CA THR A 32 4.90 -5.54 -10.04
C THR A 32 4.94 -5.01 -8.61
N ALA A 33 3.96 -4.19 -8.22
CA ALA A 33 3.81 -3.65 -6.87
C ALA A 33 2.42 -3.05 -6.65
N TYR A 34 2.03 -2.89 -5.38
CA TYR A 34 0.75 -2.32 -4.97
C TYR A 34 0.92 -1.10 -4.04
N LEU A 35 0.32 0.03 -4.44
CA LEU A 35 0.16 1.22 -3.61
C LEU A 35 -1.26 1.26 -3.01
N HIS A 36 -1.39 0.96 -1.72
CA HIS A 36 -2.63 0.94 -0.97
C HIS A 36 -2.79 2.23 -0.15
N CYS A 37 -3.81 3.03 -0.46
CA CYS A 37 -3.96 4.38 0.07
C CYS A 37 -5.25 4.53 0.89
N ALA A 38 -5.12 4.94 2.15
CA ALA A 38 -6.23 5.39 3.01
C ALA A 38 -7.45 4.47 2.92
N SER A 39 -7.25 3.20 3.27
CA SER A 39 -8.21 2.13 3.02
C SER A 39 -8.09 1.03 4.08
N GLN A 40 -9.10 0.17 4.09
CA GLN A 40 -9.08 -1.14 4.75
C GLN A 40 -8.62 -2.23 3.78
N TRP A 41 -8.03 -3.30 4.32
CA TRP A 41 -7.66 -4.51 3.59
C TRP A 41 -8.69 -5.63 3.83
N ASP A 42 -9.37 -6.06 2.77
CA ASP A 42 -10.44 -7.07 2.81
C ASP A 42 -10.06 -8.40 2.15
N GLY A 43 -8.97 -8.41 1.38
CA GLY A 43 -8.48 -9.60 0.68
C GLY A 43 -7.71 -10.58 1.57
N ALA A 44 -7.50 -11.79 1.06
CA ALA A 44 -6.54 -12.73 1.63
C ALA A 44 -5.12 -12.16 1.57
N TYR A 45 -4.31 -12.40 2.60
CA TYR A 45 -2.95 -11.88 2.72
C TYR A 45 -1.92 -12.84 2.15
N GLU A 46 -2.16 -14.14 2.33
CA GLU A 46 -1.26 -15.23 2.01
C GLU A 46 -0.80 -15.20 0.54
N PRO A 47 -1.68 -14.95 -0.47
CA PRO A 47 -1.24 -14.88 -1.86
C PRO A 47 -0.20 -13.78 -2.14
N VAL A 48 -0.31 -12.63 -1.47
CA VAL A 48 0.66 -11.51 -1.62
C VAL A 48 2.02 -11.92 -1.08
N VAL A 49 2.02 -12.62 0.06
CA VAL A 49 3.22 -13.10 0.73
C VAL A 49 3.91 -14.18 -0.10
N GLU A 50 3.15 -15.16 -0.61
CA GLU A 50 3.65 -16.23 -1.48
C GLU A 50 4.26 -15.67 -2.77
N ALA A 51 3.58 -14.71 -3.40
CA ALA A 51 4.06 -14.06 -4.62
C ALA A 51 5.18 -13.03 -4.37
N ARG A 52 5.46 -12.68 -3.10
CA ARG A 52 6.40 -11.63 -2.69
C ARG A 52 6.15 -10.30 -3.41
N VAL A 53 4.89 -9.93 -3.61
CA VAL A 53 4.55 -8.65 -4.26
C VAL A 53 4.85 -7.51 -3.28
N PRO A 54 5.64 -6.49 -3.68
CA PRO A 54 5.86 -5.30 -2.87
C PRO A 54 4.56 -4.52 -2.63
N VAL A 55 4.31 -4.13 -1.39
CA VAL A 55 3.15 -3.36 -0.94
C VAL A 55 3.58 -2.11 -0.17
N TYR A 56 3.08 -0.95 -0.60
CA TYR A 56 3.20 0.31 0.11
C TYR A 56 1.85 0.71 0.68
N LEU A 57 1.77 0.74 2.01
CA LEU A 57 0.58 1.12 2.77
C LEU A 57 0.76 2.57 3.20
N VAL A 58 -0.12 3.48 2.73
CA VAL A 58 -0.06 4.91 3.09
C VAL A 58 -1.41 5.41 3.58
N VAL A 59 -1.43 6.10 4.71
CA VAL A 59 -2.64 6.66 5.33
C VAL A 59 -2.31 7.90 6.15
N GLY A 60 -3.29 8.75 6.39
CA GLY A 60 -3.15 9.81 7.39
C GLY A 60 -3.33 9.27 8.81
N GLU A 61 -2.50 9.71 9.75
CA GLU A 61 -2.58 9.32 11.16
C GLU A 61 -3.99 9.51 11.73
N GLY A 62 -4.62 10.64 11.38
CA GLY A 62 -5.97 11.02 11.75
C GLY A 62 -6.93 11.02 10.57
N ASP A 63 -6.77 10.07 9.63
CA ASP A 63 -7.78 9.79 8.59
C ASP A 63 -9.17 9.72 9.22
N GLU A 64 -10.05 10.65 8.85
CA GLU A 64 -11.34 10.81 9.51
C GLU A 64 -12.40 9.77 9.12
N TYR A 65 -12.10 8.92 8.13
CA TYR A 65 -13.03 7.92 7.61
C TYR A 65 -12.66 6.51 8.10
N TYR A 66 -11.43 6.05 7.84
CA TYR A 66 -10.97 4.73 8.29
C TYR A 66 -10.14 4.79 9.58
N GLY A 67 -9.54 5.94 9.90
CA GLY A 67 -8.42 5.99 10.83
C GLY A 67 -7.18 5.31 10.27
N SER A 68 -6.07 5.34 11.02
CA SER A 68 -4.83 4.65 10.63
C SER A 68 -4.74 3.21 11.13
N GLU A 69 -5.63 2.79 12.04
CA GLU A 69 -5.60 1.45 12.65
C GLU A 69 -5.78 0.31 11.62
N PRO A 70 -6.74 0.36 10.67
CA PRO A 70 -6.88 -0.71 9.67
C PRO A 70 -5.62 -0.91 8.81
N THR A 71 -4.93 0.18 8.47
CA THR A 71 -3.68 0.12 7.71
C THR A 71 -2.53 -0.46 8.56
N ARG A 72 -2.47 -0.13 9.86
CA ARG A 72 -1.50 -0.71 10.80
C ARG A 72 -1.74 -2.22 10.99
N ASP A 73 -3.00 -2.64 11.04
CA ASP A 73 -3.37 -4.05 11.16
C ASP A 73 -2.96 -4.83 9.91
N ALA A 74 -3.23 -4.28 8.72
CA ALA A 74 -2.79 -4.88 7.45
C ALA A 74 -1.26 -5.02 7.38
N TYR A 75 -0.51 -3.98 7.77
CA TYR A 75 0.95 -4.06 7.87
C TYR A 75 1.39 -5.17 8.83
N THR A 76 0.82 -5.18 10.04
CA THR A 76 1.20 -6.14 11.09
C THR A 76 0.94 -7.58 10.64
N ARG A 77 -0.20 -7.81 9.97
CA ARG A 77 -0.56 -9.13 9.44
C ARG A 77 0.37 -9.58 8.31
N LEU A 78 0.65 -8.72 7.33
CA LEU A 78 1.59 -9.02 6.25
C LEU A 78 3.00 -9.28 6.78
N HIS A 79 3.47 -8.44 7.70
CA HIS A 79 4.78 -8.56 8.33
C HIS A 79 4.94 -9.90 9.05
N ALA A 80 3.96 -10.28 9.87
CA ALA A 80 3.96 -11.57 10.58
C ALA A 80 4.01 -12.75 9.60
N LEU A 81 3.22 -12.70 8.52
CA LEU A 81 3.22 -13.75 7.51
C LEU A 81 4.57 -13.85 6.75
N TYR A 82 5.22 -12.72 6.46
CA TYR A 82 6.57 -12.77 5.87
C TYR A 82 7.60 -13.37 6.84
N GLN A 83 7.52 -13.06 8.13
CA GLN A 83 8.38 -13.67 9.16
C GLN A 83 8.11 -15.19 9.27
N GLU A 84 6.86 -15.61 9.22
CA GLU A 84 6.47 -17.03 9.19
C GLU A 84 6.99 -17.74 7.92
N ALA A 85 7.05 -17.04 6.79
CA ALA A 85 7.67 -17.50 5.55
C ALA A 85 9.21 -17.48 5.58
N GLY A 86 9.83 -17.06 6.69
CA GLY A 86 11.26 -17.12 6.93
C GLY A 86 12.07 -15.96 6.35
N LEU A 87 11.43 -14.84 6.00
CA LEU A 87 12.14 -13.64 5.53
C LEU A 87 12.80 -12.90 6.69
N SER A 88 13.94 -12.27 6.41
CA SER A 88 14.59 -11.35 7.35
C SER A 88 13.90 -9.98 7.36
N GLU A 89 14.13 -9.19 8.40
CA GLU A 89 13.63 -7.81 8.49
C GLU A 89 14.10 -6.94 7.31
N GLU A 90 15.32 -7.18 6.79
CA GLU A 90 15.85 -6.47 5.63
C GLU A 90 15.12 -6.86 4.33
N GLU A 91 14.75 -8.14 4.18
CA GLU A 91 13.93 -8.60 3.05
C GLU A 91 12.50 -8.05 3.14
N ILE A 92 11.92 -8.05 4.34
CA ILE A 92 10.58 -7.48 4.58
C ILE A 92 10.57 -5.98 4.29
N ALA A 93 11.60 -5.23 4.72
CA ALA A 93 11.69 -3.80 4.46
C ALA A 93 11.79 -3.44 2.96
N GLN A 94 12.19 -4.37 2.10
CA GLN A 94 12.16 -4.18 0.64
C GLN A 94 10.76 -4.41 0.06
N LEU A 95 9.96 -5.28 0.68
CA LEU A 95 8.63 -5.66 0.20
C LEU A 95 7.51 -4.84 0.82
N LEU A 96 7.62 -4.42 2.08
CA LEU A 96 6.49 -3.90 2.84
C LEU A 96 6.85 -2.57 3.50
N VAL A 97 6.11 -1.53 3.15
CA VAL A 97 6.27 -0.19 3.74
C VAL A 97 4.97 0.24 4.41
N LEU A 98 5.07 0.76 5.63
CA LEU A 98 4.01 1.49 6.31
C LEU A 98 4.39 2.96 6.42
N ASP A 99 3.63 3.83 5.76
CA ASP A 99 3.83 5.27 5.76
C ASP A 99 2.60 5.97 6.33
N ILE A 100 2.71 6.44 7.56
CA ILE A 100 1.63 7.15 8.26
C ILE A 100 1.99 8.63 8.25
N LYS A 101 1.24 9.39 7.43
CA LYS A 101 1.44 10.82 7.27
C LYS A 101 0.78 11.58 8.41
N ASP A 102 1.49 12.55 8.97
CA ASP A 102 0.94 13.43 10.00
C ASP A 102 -0.01 14.50 9.40
N ALA A 103 -0.67 15.26 10.27
CA ALA A 103 -1.57 16.33 9.85
C ALA A 103 -0.85 17.48 9.10
N ASP A 104 0.45 17.68 9.31
CA ASP A 104 1.22 18.75 8.69
C ASP A 104 1.51 18.43 7.22
N TYR A 105 1.71 17.15 6.86
CA TYR A 105 1.78 16.68 5.47
C TYR A 105 0.55 17.12 4.66
N PHE A 106 -0.65 16.85 5.18
CA PHE A 106 -1.90 17.21 4.50
C PHE A 106 -2.12 18.72 4.47
N ARG A 107 -1.80 19.43 5.55
CA ARG A 107 -1.92 20.89 5.62
C ARG A 107 -0.99 21.57 4.63
N ALA A 108 0.26 21.12 4.53
CA ALA A 108 1.24 21.63 3.57
C ALA A 108 0.79 21.34 2.12
N GLY A 109 0.13 20.21 1.89
CA GLY A 109 -0.51 19.86 0.61
C GLY A 109 -1.80 20.62 0.30
N GLY A 110 -2.30 21.44 1.22
CA GLY A 110 -3.55 22.20 1.07
C GLY A 110 -4.82 21.36 1.17
N ALA A 111 -4.75 20.15 1.73
CA ALA A 111 -5.91 19.29 1.93
C ALA A 111 -6.72 19.76 3.15
N SER A 112 -8.05 19.75 3.01
CA SER A 112 -8.99 20.10 4.08
C SER A 112 -9.27 18.96 5.05
N SER A 113 -8.87 17.73 4.70
CA SER A 113 -9.01 16.54 5.51
C SER A 113 -7.96 15.49 5.13
N GLN A 114 -7.69 14.53 6.00
CA GLN A 114 -6.61 13.56 5.77
C GLN A 114 -7.06 12.46 4.81
N HIS A 115 -8.31 11.98 4.95
CA HIS A 115 -8.86 11.01 4.01
C HIS A 115 -8.93 11.62 2.61
N GLY A 116 -9.66 12.73 2.46
CA GLY A 116 -9.84 13.43 1.18
C GLY A 116 -8.54 13.94 0.54
N GLY A 117 -7.45 14.03 1.31
CA GLY A 117 -6.11 14.40 0.85
C GLY A 117 -5.33 13.26 0.18
N GLY A 118 -5.90 12.06 -0.01
CA GLY A 118 -5.19 10.92 -0.59
C GLY A 118 -4.59 11.16 -1.98
N ASN A 119 -5.10 12.13 -2.75
CA ASN A 119 -4.50 12.53 -4.03
C ASN A 119 -3.08 13.12 -3.90
N LEU A 120 -2.66 13.51 -2.68
CA LEU A 120 -1.31 13.99 -2.42
C LEU A 120 -0.27 12.89 -2.57
N PHE A 121 -0.62 11.62 -2.29
CA PHE A 121 0.31 10.49 -2.41
C PHE A 121 0.81 10.32 -3.84
N ALA A 122 -0.06 10.53 -4.83
CA ALA A 122 0.31 10.49 -6.25
C ALA A 122 1.26 11.63 -6.70
N ARG A 123 1.44 12.66 -5.86
CA ARG A 123 2.36 13.79 -6.09
C ARG A 123 3.60 13.71 -5.22
N ASP A 124 3.63 12.77 -4.28
CA ASP A 124 4.75 12.56 -3.38
C ASP A 124 5.85 11.77 -4.12
N GLN A 125 7.00 12.42 -4.29
CA GLN A 125 8.13 11.83 -5.02
C GLN A 125 8.71 10.61 -4.31
N SER A 126 8.62 10.53 -2.99
CA SER A 126 9.11 9.38 -2.23
C SER A 126 8.18 8.17 -2.44
N VAL A 127 6.86 8.40 -2.38
CA VAL A 127 5.86 7.34 -2.59
C VAL A 127 5.91 6.82 -4.03
N MET A 128 5.82 7.73 -5.01
CA MET A 128 5.83 7.32 -6.43
C MET A 128 7.21 6.84 -6.88
N GLY A 129 8.28 7.39 -6.31
CA GLY A 129 9.64 6.94 -6.56
C GLY A 129 9.87 5.52 -6.08
N TRP A 130 9.36 5.16 -4.89
CA TRP A 130 9.38 3.78 -4.40
C TRP A 130 8.56 2.84 -5.30
N LEU A 131 7.35 3.27 -5.72
CA LEU A 131 6.48 2.44 -6.54
C LEU A 131 7.14 2.08 -7.88
N PHE A 132 7.68 3.08 -8.58
CA PHE A 132 8.31 2.88 -9.89
C PHE A 132 9.76 2.41 -9.82
N SER A 133 10.35 2.28 -8.62
CA SER A 133 11.62 1.58 -8.47
C SER A 133 11.46 0.05 -8.46
N GLN A 134 10.25 -0.45 -8.22
CA GLN A 134 9.96 -1.89 -8.26
C GLN A 134 10.00 -2.41 -9.70
N ARG A 135 10.55 -3.62 -9.87
CA ARG A 135 10.74 -4.31 -11.14
C ARG A 135 10.57 -5.80 -10.98
#